data_AF-A0A1E3NYJ2-F1
#
_entry.id   AF-A0A1E3NYJ2-F1
#
_cell.length_a   1.000
_cell.length_b   1.000
_cell.length_c   1.000
_cell.angle_alpha   90.00
_cell.angle_beta   90.00
_cell.angle_gamma   90.00
#
_symmetry.space_group_name_H-M   'P 1'
#
loop_
_entity.id
_entity.type
_entity.pdbx_description
1 polymer ?
#
loop_
_entity_poly.entity_id
_entity_poly.type
_entity_poly.pdbx_seq_one_letter_code
_entity_poly.pdbx_strand_id
1 'polypeptide(L)'
;MGHGKTLLGLFLNKINNVFTTSQLLGVFKILSGGAALGTGSKKLLTIAKDMMNGFTGGLGVSVGIPSRLLNLVEAYQPAEFGDYPTTKDIAPSSIFMAIFFIFTLLHLGIFIKNFSLGHKFYISLGLTIYSLVRALGFLLRIVWSKDVTRITTGLVSMIFIVLPTAFLPGLNLILAQRYFTWRHPVHGSRKIFMTLMYLIYSVVIAVVVMTIIAACVQVNYFLNDHHFKMTKQVIQASSILILIYSLLAVILIGASYIVKPTKSDGEILTYQPYWIKSFGLTYFVPKGQAAKEARSVPSSKKHAIRVIHSSEYHYDTTHSEEVTETKTLKQNNSIIIIAISTLLVFIGDIFRCVSTFIDQYKYEQSWIFKPVVMYVMFGALETIVNLLYILGRIDLRFYKPD
;
A
#
# COMPACT_ATOMS: atom_id res chain seq x y z
N MET A 1 24.35 46.77 12.15
CA MET A 1 23.69 45.61 12.82
C MET A 1 22.31 45.92 13.42
N GLY A 2 22.02 47.14 13.91
CA GLY A 2 20.73 47.44 14.58
C GLY A 2 19.49 47.55 13.69
N HIS A 3 19.63 47.99 12.43
CA HIS A 3 18.49 48.29 11.54
C HIS A 3 17.77 47.04 10.97
N GLY A 4 18.50 45.96 10.65
CA GLY A 4 17.88 44.71 10.16
C GLY A 4 17.05 43.98 11.22
N LYS A 5 17.51 44.00 12.49
CA LYS A 5 16.74 43.45 13.62
C LYS A 5 15.47 44.25 13.92
N THR A 6 15.50 45.58 13.73
CA THR A 6 14.33 46.45 13.94
C THR A 6 13.31 46.33 12.80
N LEU A 7 13.74 46.24 11.54
CA LEU A 7 12.83 46.01 10.39
C LEU A 7 12.14 44.65 10.47
N LEU A 8 12.90 43.59 10.77
CA LEU A 8 12.33 42.26 10.98
C LEU A 8 11.34 42.27 12.15
N GLY A 9 11.68 42.89 13.27
CA GLY A 9 10.78 43.03 14.43
C GLY A 9 9.49 43.76 14.09
N LEU A 10 9.56 44.87 13.34
CA LEU A 10 8.39 45.62 12.86
C LEU A 10 7.53 44.79 11.91
N PHE A 11 8.15 44.05 10.99
CA PHE A 11 7.45 43.17 10.05
C PHE A 11 6.71 42.04 10.78
N LEU A 12 7.39 41.36 11.71
CA LEU A 12 6.80 40.32 12.55
C LEU A 12 5.63 40.85 13.37
N ASN A 13 5.77 42.04 13.96
CA ASN A 13 4.69 42.69 14.70
C ASN A 13 3.48 42.97 13.79
N LYS A 14 3.69 43.51 12.59
CA LYS A 14 2.61 43.75 11.63
C LYS A 14 1.93 42.46 11.18
N ILE A 15 2.68 41.39 10.89
CA ILE A 15 2.11 40.07 10.58
C ILE A 15 1.22 39.58 11.72
N ASN A 16 1.67 39.72 12.96
CA ASN A 16 0.98 39.14 14.10
C ASN A 16 -0.24 39.95 14.54
N ASN A 17 -0.21 41.28 14.40
CA ASN A 17 -1.20 42.16 15.04
C ASN A 17 -1.98 43.07 14.09
N VAL A 18 -1.50 43.29 12.85
CA VAL A 18 -2.08 44.29 11.94
C VAL A 18 -2.76 43.65 10.73
N PHE A 19 -2.06 42.75 10.03
CA PHE A 19 -2.62 42.16 8.81
C PHE A 19 -3.77 41.21 9.12
N THR A 20 -4.86 41.31 8.35
CA THR A 20 -5.97 40.36 8.40
C THR A 20 -5.60 39.06 7.67
N THR A 21 -6.34 37.99 7.95
CA THR A 21 -6.16 36.71 7.23
C THR A 21 -6.35 36.88 5.71
N SER A 22 -7.35 37.65 5.28
CA SER A 22 -7.59 37.91 3.85
C SER A 22 -6.45 38.67 3.18
N GLN A 23 -5.85 39.65 3.86
CA GLN A 23 -4.67 40.36 3.35
C GLN A 23 -3.47 39.42 3.20
N LEU A 24 -3.21 38.56 4.18
CA LEU A 24 -2.11 37.59 4.13
C LEU A 24 -2.30 36.55 3.01
N LEU A 25 -3.53 36.07 2.79
CA LEU A 25 -3.86 35.21 1.65
C LEU A 25 -3.76 35.95 0.31
N GLY A 26 -4.08 37.24 0.29
CA GLY A 26 -3.87 38.11 -0.87
C GLY A 26 -2.40 38.17 -1.28
N VAL A 27 -1.49 38.28 -0.31
CA VAL A 27 -0.04 38.23 -0.55
C VAL A 27 0.35 36.88 -1.17
N PHE A 28 -0.13 35.75 -0.64
CA PHE A 28 0.10 34.43 -1.26
C PHE A 28 -0.37 34.41 -2.71
N LYS A 29 -1.57 34.92 -2.99
CA LYS A 29 -2.16 34.92 -4.34
C LYS A 29 -1.34 35.77 -5.31
N ILE A 30 -0.78 36.89 -4.86
CA ILE A 30 0.12 37.72 -5.67
C ILE A 30 1.44 36.99 -5.94
N LEU A 31 2.08 36.44 -4.90
CA LEU A 31 3.37 35.74 -5.02
C LEU A 31 3.30 34.48 -5.88
N SER A 32 2.13 33.85 -5.94
CA SER A 32 1.90 32.63 -6.72
C SER A 32 1.34 32.88 -8.12
N GLY A 33 1.11 34.15 -8.50
CA GLY A 33 0.52 34.48 -9.82
C GLY A 33 -0.94 34.05 -9.96
N GLY A 34 -1.69 34.06 -8.86
CA GLY A 34 -3.11 33.69 -8.84
C GLY A 34 -3.37 32.19 -8.63
N ALA A 35 -2.40 31.45 -8.09
CA ALA A 35 -2.56 30.01 -7.88
C ALA A 35 -3.68 29.66 -6.88
N ALA A 36 -4.27 28.49 -7.08
CA ALA A 36 -5.21 27.89 -6.16
C ALA A 36 -4.53 27.62 -4.81
N LEU A 37 -5.28 27.83 -3.73
CA LEU A 37 -4.82 27.55 -2.37
C LEU A 37 -4.51 26.06 -2.20
N GLY A 38 -3.51 25.74 -1.38
CA GLY A 38 -3.08 24.37 -1.15
C GLY A 38 -2.13 23.80 -2.20
N THR A 39 -1.72 24.57 -3.21
CA THR A 39 -0.79 24.13 -4.26
C THR A 39 0.58 24.77 -4.12
N GLY A 40 1.62 24.09 -4.63
CA GLY A 40 2.99 24.58 -4.68
C GLY A 40 3.60 24.89 -3.32
N SER A 41 3.18 24.19 -2.27
CA SER A 41 3.62 24.42 -0.88
C SER A 41 5.15 24.40 -0.72
N LYS A 42 5.86 23.56 -1.49
CA LYS A 42 7.32 23.54 -1.50
C LYS A 42 7.92 24.83 -2.06
N LYS A 43 7.39 25.31 -3.19
CA LYS A 43 7.84 26.56 -3.84
C LYS A 43 7.50 27.78 -2.98
N LEU A 44 6.32 27.80 -2.39
CA LEU A 44 5.91 28.86 -1.46
C LEU A 44 6.84 28.92 -0.24
N LEU A 45 7.19 27.76 0.34
CA LEU A 45 8.10 27.70 1.48
C LEU A 45 9.48 28.28 1.15
N THR A 46 10.00 28.00 -0.05
CA THR A 46 11.26 28.59 -0.54
C THR A 46 11.15 30.11 -0.65
N ILE A 47 10.10 30.62 -1.31
CA ILE A 47 9.86 32.08 -1.43
C ILE A 47 9.78 32.73 -0.04
N ALA A 48 9.05 32.11 0.90
CA ALA A 48 8.92 32.64 2.25
C ALA A 48 10.28 32.70 2.98
N LYS A 49 11.11 31.66 2.86
CA LYS A 49 12.46 31.65 3.45
C LYS A 49 13.35 32.73 2.83
N ASP A 50 13.31 32.90 1.52
CA ASP A 50 14.10 33.90 0.80
C ASP A 50 13.68 35.32 1.19
N MET A 51 12.37 35.59 1.32
CA MET A 51 11.86 36.86 1.83
C MET A 51 12.35 37.15 3.25
N MET A 52 12.29 36.17 4.16
CA MET A 52 12.75 36.33 5.54
C MET A 52 14.26 36.61 5.61
N ASN A 53 15.06 35.94 4.77
CA ASN A 53 16.49 36.20 4.64
C ASN A 53 16.79 37.59 4.06
N GLY A 54 15.94 38.10 3.16
CA GLY A 54 16.03 39.46 2.65
C GLY A 54 15.90 40.51 3.77
N PHE A 55 14.97 40.33 4.71
CA PHE A 55 14.80 41.23 5.85
C PHE A 55 15.97 41.23 6.84
N THR A 56 16.81 40.19 6.85
CA THR A 56 18.04 40.17 7.65
C THR A 56 19.24 40.73 6.91
N GLY A 57 19.07 41.27 5.70
CA GLY A 57 20.17 41.85 4.91
C GLY A 57 21.21 40.82 4.50
N GLY A 58 20.81 39.55 4.33
CA GLY A 58 21.73 38.47 3.91
C GLY A 58 22.73 38.02 4.98
N LEU A 59 22.55 38.42 6.25
CA LEU A 59 23.48 38.14 7.36
C LEU A 59 23.58 36.65 7.77
N GLY A 60 23.09 35.71 6.96
CA GLY A 60 23.11 34.28 7.26
C GLY A 60 22.32 33.86 8.50
N VAL A 61 21.54 34.77 9.09
CA VAL A 61 20.67 34.48 10.24
C VAL A 61 19.43 33.75 9.73
N SER A 62 19.33 32.45 10.01
CA SER A 62 18.14 31.67 9.68
C SER A 62 16.97 32.11 10.56
N VAL A 63 16.10 32.98 10.04
CA VAL A 63 14.87 33.35 10.72
C VAL A 63 13.79 32.35 10.34
N GLY A 64 13.20 31.71 11.36
CA GLY A 64 12.06 30.82 11.15
C GLY A 64 10.86 31.58 10.55
N ILE A 65 10.05 30.88 9.77
CA ILE A 65 8.80 31.46 9.25
C ILE A 65 7.87 31.73 10.43
N PRO A 66 7.21 32.90 10.48
CA PRO A 66 6.27 33.23 11.56
C PRO A 66 5.18 32.16 11.69
N SER A 67 4.96 31.68 12.91
CA SER A 67 3.98 30.59 13.16
C SER A 67 2.58 30.95 12.68
N ARG A 68 2.17 32.23 12.72
CA ARG A 68 0.89 32.69 12.18
C ARG A 68 0.76 32.44 10.67
N LEU A 69 1.82 32.67 9.90
CA LEU A 69 1.84 32.40 8.46
C LEU A 69 1.89 30.90 8.18
N LEU A 70 2.68 30.15 8.94
CA LEU A 70 2.76 28.70 8.80
C LEU A 70 1.40 28.05 9.07
N ASN A 71 0.76 28.39 10.18
CA ASN A 71 -0.57 27.90 10.55
C ASN A 71 -1.62 28.29 9.51
N LEU A 72 -1.51 29.50 8.94
CA LEU A 72 -2.42 29.94 7.88
C LEU A 72 -2.25 29.11 6.61
N VAL A 73 -1.02 28.93 6.12
CA VAL A 73 -0.76 28.13 4.92
C VAL A 73 -1.16 26.67 5.13
N GLU A 74 -0.90 26.12 6.31
CA GLU A 74 -1.30 24.77 6.71
C GLU A 74 -2.82 24.62 6.75
N ALA A 75 -3.54 25.59 7.31
CA ALA A 75 -5.00 25.61 7.39
C ALA A 75 -5.67 25.53 6.00
N TYR A 76 -5.04 26.13 4.98
CA TYR A 76 -5.51 26.12 3.59
C TYR A 76 -4.82 25.06 2.72
N GLN A 77 -4.14 24.07 3.32
CA GLN A 77 -3.79 22.85 2.58
C GLN A 77 -5.04 21.97 2.41
N PRO A 78 -5.07 21.11 1.37
CA PRO A 78 -6.14 20.13 1.20
C PRO A 78 -6.20 19.22 2.43
N ALA A 79 -7.40 18.87 2.86
CA ALA A 79 -7.59 17.87 3.90
C ALA A 79 -7.11 16.51 3.37
N GLU A 80 -6.17 15.92 4.09
CA GLU A 80 -5.54 14.65 3.71
C GLU A 80 -5.96 13.54 4.67
N PHE A 81 -6.07 12.31 4.15
CA PHE A 81 -6.50 11.17 4.95
C PHE A 81 -5.45 10.85 6.03
N GLY A 82 -5.77 11.18 7.29
CA GLY A 82 -4.86 11.07 8.43
C GLY A 82 -4.26 12.40 8.88
N ASP A 83 -4.59 13.52 8.24
CA ASP A 83 -4.12 14.88 8.55
C ASP A 83 -2.58 15.03 8.51
N TYR A 84 -2.13 16.27 8.52
CA TYR A 84 -0.74 16.66 8.70
C TYR A 84 -0.34 16.37 10.16
N PRO A 85 0.75 15.61 10.38
CA PRO A 85 1.07 15.08 11.70
C PRO A 85 1.52 16.18 12.66
N THR A 86 1.17 16.00 13.93
CA THR A 86 1.66 16.84 15.04
C THR A 86 2.48 16.00 16.00
N THR A 87 3.07 16.60 17.03
CA THR A 87 3.81 15.84 18.06
C THR A 87 2.98 14.72 18.71
N LYS A 88 1.64 14.78 18.67
CA LYS A 88 0.73 13.71 19.10
C LYS A 88 0.81 12.44 18.24
N ASP A 89 1.27 12.54 17.00
CA ASP A 89 1.45 11.41 16.08
C ASP A 89 2.71 10.58 16.37
N ILE A 90 3.64 11.07 17.18
CA ILE A 90 4.91 10.37 17.47
C ILE A 90 4.64 9.00 18.07
N ALA A 91 3.82 8.92 19.13
CA ALA A 91 3.53 7.68 19.82
C ALA A 91 2.83 6.64 18.93
N PRO A 92 1.66 6.93 18.31
CA PRO A 92 0.99 5.94 17.46
C PRO A 92 1.83 5.56 16.23
N SER A 93 2.52 6.51 15.59
CA SER A 93 3.41 6.18 14.47
C SER A 93 4.57 5.28 14.90
N SER A 94 5.16 5.48 16.10
CA SER A 94 6.24 4.63 16.60
C SER A 94 5.78 3.19 16.83
N ILE A 95 4.56 3.01 17.37
CA ILE A 95 3.95 1.69 17.58
C ILE A 95 3.78 0.97 16.24
N PHE A 96 3.12 1.60 15.26
CA PHE A 96 2.91 0.96 13.96
C PHE A 96 4.21 0.77 13.18
N MET A 97 5.16 1.71 13.24
CA MET A 97 6.50 1.53 12.68
C MET A 97 7.16 0.25 13.23
N ALA A 98 7.15 0.06 14.55
CA ALA A 98 7.73 -1.13 15.18
C ALA A 98 7.01 -2.42 14.77
N ILE A 99 5.67 -2.41 14.77
CA ILE A 99 4.84 -3.56 14.35
C ILE A 99 5.16 -3.97 12.90
N PHE A 100 5.12 -3.02 11.96
CA PHE A 100 5.38 -3.33 10.55
C PHE A 100 6.84 -3.68 10.28
N PHE A 101 7.79 -3.15 11.06
CA PHE A 101 9.18 -3.57 10.99
C PHE A 101 9.35 -5.02 11.47
N ILE A 102 8.66 -5.43 12.55
CA ILE A 102 8.63 -6.84 12.98
C ILE A 102 8.04 -7.73 11.87
N PHE A 103 6.93 -7.32 11.23
CA PHE A 103 6.38 -8.07 10.10
C PHE A 103 7.35 -8.16 8.92
N THR A 104 8.12 -7.10 8.65
CA THR A 104 9.18 -7.11 7.63
C THR A 104 10.18 -8.22 7.93
N LEU A 105 10.68 -8.29 9.17
CA LEU A 105 11.65 -9.32 9.58
C LEU A 105 11.05 -10.73 9.53
N LEU A 106 9.79 -10.90 9.93
CA LEU A 106 9.11 -12.20 9.90
C LEU A 106 8.90 -12.71 8.47
N HIS A 107 8.36 -11.87 7.57
CA HIS A 107 8.17 -12.24 6.16
C HIS A 107 9.50 -12.49 5.45
N LEU A 108 10.53 -11.69 5.76
CA LEU A 108 11.86 -11.87 5.20
C LEU A 108 12.50 -13.17 5.69
N GLY A 109 12.40 -13.48 6.99
CA GLY A 109 12.88 -14.72 7.57
C GLY A 109 12.20 -15.94 6.96
N ILE A 110 10.88 -15.91 6.79
CA ILE A 110 10.11 -16.95 6.10
C ILE A 110 10.59 -17.10 4.65
N PHE A 111 10.75 -15.98 3.92
CA PHE A 111 11.23 -15.98 2.54
C PHE A 111 12.63 -16.58 2.41
N ILE A 112 13.61 -16.11 3.19
CA ILE A 112 14.99 -16.60 3.16
C ILE A 112 15.03 -18.10 3.47
N LYS A 113 14.32 -18.54 4.52
CA LYS A 113 14.29 -19.95 4.90
C LYS A 113 13.66 -20.81 3.80
N ASN A 114 12.49 -20.42 3.27
CA ASN A 114 11.86 -21.12 2.16
C ASN A 114 12.76 -21.17 0.92
N PHE A 115 13.39 -20.05 0.56
CA PHE A 115 14.29 -19.97 -0.58
C PHE A 115 15.50 -20.90 -0.42
N SER A 116 16.11 -20.94 0.78
CA SER A 116 17.23 -21.84 1.10
C SER A 116 16.87 -23.34 1.02
N LEU A 117 15.58 -23.66 1.18
CA LEU A 117 15.03 -25.00 1.09
C LEU A 117 14.53 -25.35 -0.34
N GLY A 118 14.63 -24.42 -1.30
CA GLY A 118 14.17 -24.60 -2.67
C GLY A 118 12.70 -24.28 -2.90
N HIS A 119 12.02 -23.63 -1.94
CA HIS A 119 10.65 -23.14 -2.07
C HIS A 119 10.65 -21.64 -2.43
N LYS A 120 10.37 -21.32 -3.69
CA LYS A 120 10.42 -19.94 -4.20
C LYS A 120 9.08 -19.22 -4.06
N PHE A 121 8.67 -18.91 -2.84
CA PHE A 121 7.44 -18.16 -2.60
C PHE A 121 7.65 -16.64 -2.63
N TYR A 122 7.73 -16.05 -3.82
CA TYR A 122 7.99 -14.61 -4.00
C TYR A 122 6.94 -13.68 -3.38
N ILE A 123 5.74 -14.18 -3.08
CA ILE A 123 4.71 -13.41 -2.36
C ILE A 123 5.21 -13.03 -0.96
N SER A 124 6.01 -13.87 -0.27
CA SER A 124 6.64 -13.49 1.01
C SER A 124 7.66 -12.36 0.85
N LEU A 125 8.36 -12.29 -0.28
CA LEU A 125 9.23 -11.15 -0.58
C LEU A 125 8.41 -9.88 -0.85
N GLY A 126 7.31 -9.98 -1.59
CA GLY A 126 6.36 -8.87 -1.73
C GLY A 126 5.82 -8.41 -0.37
N LEU A 127 5.50 -9.35 0.52
CA LEU A 127 5.06 -9.07 1.89
C LEU A 127 6.15 -8.40 2.75
N THR A 128 7.42 -8.70 2.47
CA THR A 128 8.54 -8.00 3.10
C THR A 128 8.62 -6.55 2.62
N ILE A 129 8.55 -6.33 1.30
CA ILE A 129 8.70 -5.01 0.69
C ILE A 129 7.57 -4.07 1.13
N TYR A 130 6.31 -4.51 1.08
CA TYR A 130 5.21 -3.61 1.45
C TYR A 130 5.24 -3.26 2.95
N SER A 131 5.56 -4.22 3.84
CA SER A 131 5.60 -3.96 5.28
C SER A 131 6.78 -3.05 5.64
N LEU A 132 7.89 -3.16 4.90
CA LEU A 132 8.99 -2.20 4.99
C LEU A 132 8.56 -0.80 4.55
N VAL A 133 7.90 -0.68 3.39
CA VAL A 133 7.37 0.61 2.91
C VAL A 133 6.42 1.23 3.94
N ARG A 134 5.52 0.43 4.53
CA ARG A 134 4.61 0.85 5.59
C ARG A 134 5.36 1.35 6.83
N ALA A 135 6.36 0.61 7.31
CA ALA A 135 7.19 0.99 8.44
C ALA A 135 7.94 2.30 8.16
N LEU A 136 8.52 2.45 6.97
CA LEU A 136 9.20 3.67 6.52
C LEU A 136 8.22 4.85 6.43
N GLY A 137 6.98 4.62 5.96
CA GLY A 137 5.93 5.63 5.93
C GLY A 137 5.65 6.23 7.31
N PHE A 138 5.49 5.38 8.32
CA PHE A 138 5.31 5.82 9.71
C PHE A 138 6.58 6.47 10.29
N LEU A 139 7.78 5.95 9.98
CA LEU A 139 9.04 6.57 10.38
C LEU A 139 9.14 8.01 9.84
N LEU A 140 8.88 8.21 8.55
CA LEU A 140 8.89 9.52 7.94
C LEU A 140 7.78 10.43 8.52
N ARG A 141 6.64 9.85 8.93
CA ARG A 141 5.58 10.60 9.62
C ARG A 141 6.04 11.12 10.99
N ILE A 142 6.83 10.34 11.75
CA ILE A 142 7.47 10.78 13.00
C ILE A 142 8.45 11.92 12.75
N VAL A 143 9.20 11.87 11.64
CA VAL A 143 10.13 12.96 11.30
C VAL A 143 9.36 14.22 10.90
N TRP A 144 8.29 14.07 10.11
CA TRP A 144 7.46 15.17 9.65
C TRP A 144 6.68 15.83 10.79
N SER A 145 6.28 15.06 11.80
CA SER A 145 5.53 15.57 12.96
C SER A 145 6.30 16.56 13.84
N LYS A 146 7.64 16.55 13.75
CA LYS A 146 8.51 17.48 14.46
C LYS A 146 8.64 18.83 13.73
N ASP A 147 8.41 18.85 12.43
CA ASP A 147 8.55 20.04 11.58
C ASP A 147 7.75 19.86 10.29
N VAL A 148 6.55 20.46 10.26
CA VAL A 148 5.63 20.38 9.12
C VAL A 148 6.21 21.03 7.85
N THR A 149 7.23 21.89 7.98
CA THR A 149 7.91 22.53 6.85
C THR A 149 8.81 21.56 6.06
N ARG A 150 9.01 20.33 6.56
CA ARG A 150 9.68 19.25 5.82
C ARG A 150 8.75 18.65 4.75
N ILE A 151 8.29 19.49 3.83
CA ILE A 151 7.27 19.18 2.81
C ILE A 151 7.63 17.93 1.99
N THR A 152 8.90 17.76 1.58
CA THR A 152 9.33 16.58 0.83
C THR A 152 9.27 15.30 1.68
N THR A 153 9.67 15.36 2.95
CA THR A 153 9.53 14.24 3.88
C THR A 153 8.07 13.88 4.10
N GLY A 154 7.19 14.88 4.24
CA GLY A 154 5.76 14.70 4.36
C GLY A 154 5.14 14.03 3.14
N LEU A 155 5.46 14.51 1.94
CA LEU A 155 5.00 13.91 0.68
C LEU A 155 5.41 12.43 0.57
N VAL A 156 6.67 12.10 0.85
CA VAL A 156 7.14 10.71 0.80
C VAL A 156 6.46 9.86 1.88
N SER A 157 6.25 10.39 3.09
CA SER A 157 5.51 9.71 4.15
C SER A 157 4.08 9.37 3.71
N MET A 158 3.36 10.34 3.14
CA MET A 158 1.99 10.13 2.63
C MET A 158 1.96 9.08 1.52
N ILE A 159 2.89 9.15 0.56
CA ILE A 159 2.98 8.14 -0.51
C ILE A 159 3.24 6.76 0.10
N PHE A 160 4.18 6.60 1.03
CA PHE A 160 4.50 5.31 1.63
C PHE A 160 3.39 4.76 2.53
N ILE A 161 2.55 5.63 3.10
CA ILE A 161 1.35 5.24 3.84
C ILE A 161 0.18 4.93 2.89
N VAL A 162 0.09 5.48 1.69
CA VAL A 162 -1.02 5.15 0.78
C VAL A 162 -0.66 3.98 -0.15
N LEU A 163 0.58 3.86 -0.60
CA LEU A 163 1.04 2.85 -1.56
C LEU A 163 0.59 1.42 -1.22
N PRO A 164 0.71 0.93 0.03
CA PRO A 164 0.45 -0.48 0.28
C PRO A 164 -1.05 -0.84 0.24
N THR A 165 -1.96 0.14 0.19
CA THR A 165 -3.39 -0.11 -0.03
C THR A 165 -3.67 -0.63 -1.44
N ALA A 166 -2.86 -0.28 -2.44
CA ALA A 166 -2.92 -0.88 -3.77
C ALA A 166 -2.13 -2.20 -3.87
N PHE A 167 -1.07 -2.34 -3.09
CA PHE A 167 -0.16 -3.47 -3.16
C PHE A 167 -0.74 -4.76 -2.54
N LEU A 168 -1.35 -4.66 -1.36
CA LEU A 168 -1.93 -5.81 -0.65
C LEU A 168 -3.06 -6.50 -1.45
N PRO A 169 -4.03 -5.77 -2.04
CA PRO A 169 -4.98 -6.34 -2.99
C PRO A 169 -4.34 -7.15 -4.11
N GLY A 170 -3.19 -6.69 -4.62
CA GLY A 170 -2.50 -7.40 -5.69
C GLY A 170 -1.91 -8.71 -5.25
N LEU A 171 -1.35 -8.77 -4.04
CA LEU A 171 -0.93 -10.04 -3.46
C LEU A 171 -2.12 -10.98 -3.21
N ASN A 172 -3.25 -10.46 -2.72
CA ASN A 172 -4.47 -11.23 -2.56
C ASN A 172 -5.00 -11.77 -3.90
N LEU A 173 -4.93 -10.97 -4.97
CA LEU A 173 -5.34 -11.41 -6.30
C LEU A 173 -4.40 -12.51 -6.85
N ILE A 174 -3.09 -12.42 -6.61
CA ILE A 174 -2.14 -13.49 -6.97
C ILE A 174 -2.47 -14.78 -6.21
N LEU A 175 -2.79 -14.70 -4.91
CA LEU A 175 -3.20 -15.86 -4.12
C LEU A 175 -4.54 -16.44 -4.62
N ALA A 176 -5.51 -15.58 -4.95
CA ALA A 176 -6.79 -15.97 -5.55
C ALA A 176 -6.62 -16.61 -6.93
N GLN A 177 -5.68 -16.12 -7.76
CA GLN A 177 -5.34 -16.71 -9.04
C GLN A 177 -4.74 -18.11 -8.87
N ARG A 178 -3.86 -18.31 -7.88
CA ARG A 178 -3.34 -19.65 -7.52
C ARG A 178 -4.47 -20.59 -7.11
N TYR A 179 -5.42 -20.11 -6.31
CA TYR A 179 -6.60 -20.88 -5.90
C TYR A 179 -7.53 -21.21 -7.08
N PHE A 180 -7.83 -20.23 -7.94
CA PHE A 180 -8.65 -20.44 -9.13
C PHE A 180 -8.04 -21.46 -10.08
N THR A 181 -6.72 -21.38 -10.31
CA THR A 181 -5.99 -22.34 -11.16
C THR A 181 -5.98 -23.73 -10.56
N TRP A 182 -6.02 -23.85 -9.23
CA TRP A 182 -6.17 -25.16 -8.59
C TRP A 182 -7.55 -25.77 -8.83
N ARG A 183 -8.61 -24.98 -8.68
CA ARG A 183 -9.99 -25.46 -8.85
C ARG A 183 -10.36 -25.68 -10.32
N HIS A 184 -9.76 -24.91 -11.22
CA HIS A 184 -9.97 -24.94 -12.67
C HIS A 184 -8.62 -24.97 -13.41
N PRO A 185 -7.89 -26.11 -13.41
CA PRO A 185 -6.54 -26.18 -13.99
C PRO A 185 -6.49 -25.83 -15.47
N VAL A 186 -7.50 -26.20 -16.27
CA VAL A 186 -7.55 -25.88 -17.69
C VAL A 186 -7.74 -24.38 -17.86
N HIS A 187 -8.82 -23.81 -17.30
CA HIS A 187 -9.15 -22.39 -17.44
C HIS A 187 -8.08 -21.48 -16.87
N GLY A 188 -7.60 -21.80 -15.67
CA GLY A 188 -6.55 -21.07 -14.97
C GLY A 188 -5.19 -21.14 -15.65
N SER A 189 -4.97 -22.06 -16.59
CA SER A 189 -3.71 -22.16 -17.35
C SER A 189 -3.84 -21.65 -18.80
N ARG A 190 -5.04 -21.24 -19.25
CA ARG A 190 -5.22 -20.68 -20.59
C ARG A 190 -4.46 -19.37 -20.74
N LYS A 191 -3.82 -19.19 -21.91
CA LYS A 191 -3.08 -17.96 -22.26
C LYS A 191 -3.94 -16.69 -22.11
N ILE A 192 -5.22 -16.76 -22.46
CA ILE A 192 -6.16 -15.63 -22.34
C ILE A 192 -6.30 -15.21 -20.87
N PHE A 193 -6.53 -16.16 -19.97
CA PHE A 193 -6.68 -15.87 -18.54
C PHE A 193 -5.36 -15.35 -17.93
N MET A 194 -4.22 -15.96 -18.26
CA MET A 194 -2.90 -15.45 -17.82
C MET A 194 -2.65 -14.02 -18.33
N THR A 195 -2.94 -13.74 -19.60
CA THR A 195 -2.76 -12.41 -20.21
C THR A 195 -3.66 -11.38 -19.53
N LEU A 196 -4.92 -11.73 -19.24
CA LEU A 196 -5.84 -10.87 -18.51
C LEU A 196 -5.30 -10.56 -17.10
N MET A 197 -4.78 -11.55 -16.38
CA MET A 197 -4.19 -11.33 -15.06
C MET A 197 -2.99 -10.38 -15.12
N TYR A 198 -2.06 -10.58 -16.06
CA TYR A 198 -0.91 -9.68 -16.25
C TYR A 198 -1.32 -8.26 -16.64
N LEU A 199 -2.35 -8.11 -17.47
CA LEU A 199 -2.90 -6.80 -17.82
C LEU A 199 -3.47 -6.10 -16.58
N ILE A 200 -4.26 -6.80 -15.76
CA ILE A 200 -4.83 -6.25 -14.53
C ILE A 200 -3.72 -5.79 -13.57
N TYR A 201 -2.67 -6.60 -13.36
CA TYR A 201 -1.53 -6.20 -12.51
C TYR A 201 -0.82 -4.95 -13.06
N SER A 202 -0.65 -4.86 -14.38
CA SER A 202 0.03 -3.73 -15.04
C SER A 202 -0.79 -2.43 -14.94
N VAL A 203 -2.11 -2.53 -15.10
CA VAL A 203 -3.02 -1.38 -14.97
C VAL A 203 -2.94 -0.78 -13.57
N VAL A 204 -2.91 -1.61 -12.53
CA VAL A 204 -2.80 -1.11 -11.14
C VAL A 204 -1.49 -0.37 -10.90
N ILE A 205 -0.38 -0.88 -11.43
CA ILE A 205 0.91 -0.19 -11.36
C ILE A 205 0.82 1.18 -12.04
N ALA A 206 0.22 1.27 -13.23
CA ALA A 206 0.03 2.53 -13.94
C ALA A 206 -0.83 3.53 -13.14
N VAL A 207 -1.92 3.06 -12.52
CA VAL A 207 -2.79 3.86 -11.64
C VAL A 207 -2.03 4.43 -10.45
N VAL A 208 -1.21 3.60 -9.79
CA VAL A 208 -0.39 4.03 -8.66
C VAL A 208 0.64 5.09 -9.07
N VAL A 209 1.34 4.88 -10.18
CA VAL A 209 2.32 5.84 -10.71
C VAL A 209 1.66 7.18 -11.04
N MET A 210 0.53 7.15 -11.73
CA MET A 210 -0.26 8.35 -12.06
C MET A 210 -0.70 9.10 -10.80
N THR A 211 -1.15 8.40 -9.76
CA THR A 211 -1.54 9.00 -8.47
C THR A 211 -0.38 9.71 -7.80
N ILE A 212 0.81 9.07 -7.77
CA ILE A 212 2.03 9.64 -7.20
C ILE A 212 2.42 10.91 -7.95
N ILE A 213 2.37 10.89 -9.29
CA ILE A 213 2.66 12.05 -10.11
C ILE A 213 1.69 13.20 -9.79
N ALA A 214 0.38 12.93 -9.68
CA ALA A 214 -0.60 13.96 -9.34
C ALA A 214 -0.31 14.61 -7.97
N ALA A 215 0.00 13.81 -6.94
CA ALA A 215 0.37 14.32 -5.62
C ALA A 215 1.67 15.15 -5.65
N CYS A 216 2.69 14.69 -6.38
CA CYS A 216 3.92 15.44 -6.59
C CYS A 216 3.65 16.77 -7.30
N VAL A 217 2.77 16.79 -8.31
CA VAL A 217 2.43 18.01 -9.05
C VAL A 217 1.77 19.04 -8.13
N GLN A 218 0.81 18.64 -7.31
CA GLN A 218 0.13 19.53 -6.35
C GLN A 218 1.11 20.19 -5.37
N VAL A 219 2.10 19.45 -4.87
CA VAL A 219 3.05 19.95 -3.87
C VAL A 219 4.15 20.85 -4.47
N ASN A 220 4.61 20.55 -5.68
CA ASN A 220 5.77 21.23 -6.27
C ASN A 220 5.42 22.43 -7.15
N TYR A 221 4.23 22.47 -7.74
CA TYR A 221 3.86 23.51 -8.71
C TYR A 221 2.69 24.35 -8.22
N PHE A 222 2.73 25.65 -8.54
CA PHE A 222 1.58 26.53 -8.43
C PHE A 222 0.61 26.21 -9.56
N LEU A 223 -0.60 25.81 -9.20
CA LEU A 223 -1.62 25.43 -10.16
C LEU A 223 -2.75 26.45 -10.10
N ASN A 224 -3.37 26.75 -11.24
CA ASN A 224 -4.67 27.41 -11.23
C ASN A 224 -5.77 26.42 -10.82
N ASP A 225 -6.99 26.92 -10.55
CA ASP A 225 -8.11 26.09 -10.08
C ASP A 225 -8.45 24.94 -11.02
N HIS A 226 -8.31 25.16 -12.34
CA HIS A 226 -8.57 24.14 -13.35
C HIS A 226 -7.58 22.97 -13.25
N HIS A 227 -6.27 23.25 -13.28
CA HIS A 227 -5.24 22.21 -13.18
C HIS A 227 -5.26 21.53 -11.80
N PHE A 228 -5.55 22.28 -10.75
CA PHE A 228 -5.70 21.69 -9.42
C PHE A 228 -6.88 20.71 -9.38
N LYS A 229 -8.03 21.08 -9.93
CA LYS A 229 -9.18 20.18 -10.07
C LYS A 229 -8.83 18.93 -10.89
N MET A 230 -8.07 19.05 -11.99
CA MET A 230 -7.62 17.89 -12.77
C MET A 230 -6.80 16.91 -11.93
N THR A 231 -5.86 17.40 -11.12
CA THR A 231 -5.08 16.52 -10.24
C THR A 231 -5.94 15.81 -9.18
N LYS A 232 -6.96 16.49 -8.63
CA LYS A 232 -7.94 15.86 -7.71
C LYS A 232 -8.74 14.76 -8.42
N GLN A 233 -9.19 15.01 -9.65
CA GLN A 233 -9.92 14.01 -10.45
C GLN A 233 -9.08 12.78 -10.77
N VAL A 234 -7.79 12.94 -11.02
CA VAL A 234 -6.85 11.82 -11.20
C VAL A 234 -6.77 10.97 -9.92
N ILE A 235 -6.67 11.61 -8.75
CA ILE A 235 -6.62 10.91 -7.45
C ILE A 235 -7.95 10.18 -7.18
N GLN A 236 -9.09 10.83 -7.46
CA GLN A 236 -10.44 10.25 -7.31
C GLN A 236 -10.66 9.03 -8.22
N ALA A 237 -10.30 9.14 -9.50
CA ALA A 237 -10.39 8.03 -10.44
C ALA A 237 -9.49 6.87 -9.99
N SER A 238 -8.27 7.18 -9.54
CA SER A 238 -7.34 6.18 -9.04
C SER A 238 -7.86 5.46 -7.80
N SER A 239 -8.48 6.18 -6.86
CA SER A 239 -9.06 5.55 -5.67
C SER A 239 -10.26 4.66 -5.98
N ILE A 240 -11.09 5.02 -6.97
CA ILE A 240 -12.17 4.14 -7.45
C ILE A 240 -11.58 2.85 -8.04
N LEU A 241 -10.54 2.98 -8.89
CA LEU A 241 -9.92 1.82 -9.51
C LEU A 241 -9.26 0.89 -8.48
N ILE A 242 -8.60 1.45 -7.45
CA ILE A 242 -8.04 0.67 -6.34
C ILE A 242 -9.15 0.00 -5.51
N LEU A 243 -10.26 0.70 -5.26
CA LEU A 243 -11.42 0.15 -4.56
C LEU A 243 -12.00 -1.06 -5.31
N ILE A 244 -12.22 -0.95 -6.63
CA ILE A 244 -12.69 -2.07 -7.45
C ILE A 244 -11.64 -3.19 -7.46
N TYR A 245 -10.35 -2.84 -7.56
CA TYR A 245 -9.25 -3.79 -7.57
C TYR A 245 -9.20 -4.66 -6.31
N SER A 246 -9.44 -4.07 -5.14
CA SER A 246 -9.49 -4.80 -3.87
C SER A 246 -10.54 -5.90 -3.85
N LEU A 247 -11.64 -5.77 -4.59
CA LEU A 247 -12.68 -6.81 -4.67
C LEU A 247 -12.33 -7.97 -5.61
N LEU A 248 -11.37 -7.81 -6.52
CA LEU A 248 -11.09 -8.80 -7.55
C LEU A 248 -10.67 -10.16 -6.98
N ALA A 249 -9.96 -10.20 -5.86
CA ALA A 249 -9.56 -11.46 -5.23
C ALA A 249 -10.79 -12.28 -4.78
N VAL A 250 -11.76 -11.63 -4.14
CA VAL A 250 -13.01 -12.29 -3.69
C VAL A 250 -13.92 -12.62 -4.88
N ILE A 251 -13.99 -11.75 -5.90
CA ILE A 251 -14.73 -12.04 -7.14
C ILE A 251 -14.14 -13.28 -7.82
N LEU A 252 -12.82 -13.40 -7.91
CA LEU A 252 -12.15 -14.55 -8.53
C LEU A 252 -12.35 -15.84 -7.72
N ILE A 253 -12.34 -15.74 -6.38
CA ILE A 253 -12.73 -16.87 -5.50
C ILE A 253 -14.18 -17.25 -5.76
N GLY A 254 -15.12 -16.31 -5.78
CA GLY A 254 -16.53 -16.57 -6.06
C GLY A 254 -16.75 -17.20 -7.44
N ALA A 255 -16.07 -16.70 -8.46
CA ALA A 255 -16.09 -17.26 -9.81
C ALA A 255 -15.61 -18.72 -9.82
N SER A 256 -14.65 -19.10 -8.97
CA SER A 256 -14.19 -20.49 -8.86
C SER A 256 -15.28 -21.46 -8.35
N TYR A 257 -16.30 -20.96 -7.64
CA TYR A 257 -17.44 -21.77 -7.18
C TYR A 257 -18.59 -21.79 -8.19
N ILE A 258 -18.80 -20.69 -8.89
CA ILE A 258 -19.88 -20.53 -9.87
C ILE A 258 -19.55 -21.29 -11.15
N VAL A 259 -18.32 -21.15 -11.65
CA VAL A 259 -17.83 -21.94 -12.77
C VAL A 259 -17.64 -23.36 -12.25
N LYS A 260 -18.38 -24.32 -12.79
CA LYS A 260 -18.19 -25.74 -12.48
C LYS A 260 -16.97 -26.26 -13.22
N PRO A 261 -16.12 -27.09 -12.58
CA PRO A 261 -15.03 -27.76 -13.29
C PRO A 261 -15.60 -28.52 -14.50
N THR A 262 -14.95 -28.37 -15.65
CA THR A 262 -15.33 -29.10 -16.86
C THR A 262 -14.88 -30.55 -16.76
N LYS A 263 -15.45 -31.45 -17.57
CA LYS A 263 -14.97 -32.85 -17.65
C LYS A 263 -13.47 -32.91 -17.98
N SER A 264 -13.00 -32.00 -18.83
CA SER A 264 -11.59 -31.83 -19.16
C SER A 264 -10.71 -31.31 -18.01
N ASP A 265 -11.26 -30.63 -17.01
CA ASP A 265 -10.51 -30.25 -15.79
C ASP A 265 -10.23 -31.48 -14.92
N GLY A 266 -11.05 -32.52 -15.04
CA GLY A 266 -10.91 -33.74 -14.28
C GLY A 266 -10.01 -34.79 -14.92
N GLU A 267 -9.92 -34.78 -16.25
CA GLU A 267 -9.04 -35.64 -17.05
C GLU A 267 -7.60 -35.10 -17.14
N ILE A 268 -7.34 -33.90 -16.61
CA ILE A 268 -6.02 -33.28 -16.72
C ILE A 268 -5.10 -33.73 -15.59
N LEU A 269 -3.91 -34.14 -16.00
CA LEU A 269 -2.85 -34.51 -15.08
C LEU A 269 -2.40 -33.29 -14.27
N THR A 270 -2.47 -33.36 -12.94
CA THR A 270 -1.99 -32.29 -12.05
C THR A 270 -0.75 -32.68 -11.24
N TYR A 271 0.12 -31.70 -10.97
CA TYR A 271 1.30 -31.83 -10.12
C TYR A 271 1.09 -31.06 -8.81
N GLN A 272 0.96 -31.80 -7.70
CA GLN A 272 0.62 -31.26 -6.37
C GLN A 272 1.72 -31.52 -5.33
N PRO A 273 1.94 -30.60 -4.38
CA PRO A 273 2.99 -30.71 -3.36
C PRO A 273 2.60 -31.59 -2.16
N TYR A 274 2.40 -32.89 -2.36
CA TYR A 274 2.01 -33.85 -1.30
C TYR A 274 3.02 -33.98 -0.14
N TRP A 275 4.26 -33.49 -0.32
CA TRP A 275 5.28 -33.47 0.73
C TRP A 275 5.00 -32.46 1.85
N ILE A 276 3.99 -31.59 1.71
CA ILE A 276 3.56 -30.66 2.75
C ILE A 276 2.76 -31.44 3.80
N LYS A 277 3.34 -31.59 5.00
CA LYS A 277 2.77 -32.40 6.09
C LYS A 277 2.07 -31.58 7.18
N SER A 278 2.28 -30.26 7.22
CA SER A 278 1.70 -29.38 8.24
C SER A 278 1.67 -27.93 7.75
N PHE A 279 0.74 -27.14 8.28
CA PHE A 279 0.72 -25.68 8.15
C PHE A 279 1.16 -24.96 9.45
N GLY A 280 1.84 -25.68 10.35
CA GLY A 280 2.32 -25.11 11.62
C GLY A 280 3.44 -24.08 11.41
N LEU A 281 3.58 -23.14 12.34
CA LEU A 281 4.54 -22.03 12.24
C LEU A 281 6.01 -22.48 12.14
N THR A 282 6.35 -23.60 12.76
CA THR A 282 7.71 -24.14 12.78
C THR A 282 8.00 -25.11 11.64
N TYR A 283 6.98 -25.51 10.86
CA TYR A 283 7.13 -26.47 9.78
C TYR A 283 7.68 -25.82 8.50
N PHE A 284 8.62 -26.48 7.84
CA PHE A 284 9.16 -26.08 6.54
C PHE A 284 9.36 -27.32 5.67
N VAL A 285 9.29 -27.13 4.35
CA VAL A 285 9.44 -28.23 3.39
C VAL A 285 10.88 -28.79 3.41
N PRO A 286 11.06 -30.10 3.19
CA PRO A 286 12.41 -30.68 3.09
C PRO A 286 13.22 -30.05 1.95
N LYS A 287 14.53 -29.90 2.16
CA LYS A 287 15.43 -29.22 1.22
C LYS A 287 15.43 -29.88 -0.16
N GLY A 288 15.02 -29.10 -1.17
CA GLY A 288 15.02 -29.50 -2.58
C GLY A 288 13.99 -30.57 -2.95
N GLN A 289 12.98 -30.83 -2.10
CA GLN A 289 12.01 -31.92 -2.35
C GLN A 289 11.30 -31.77 -3.70
N ALA A 290 10.80 -30.57 -4.04
CA ALA A 290 10.12 -30.33 -5.30
C ALA A 290 11.00 -30.63 -6.53
N ALA A 291 12.28 -30.30 -6.47
CA ALA A 291 13.22 -30.59 -7.56
C ALA A 291 13.55 -32.08 -7.65
N LYS A 292 13.58 -32.80 -6.52
CA LYS A 292 13.74 -34.26 -6.50
C LYS A 292 12.54 -34.95 -7.12
N GLU A 293 11.33 -34.54 -6.72
CA GLU A 293 10.09 -35.11 -7.27
C GLU A 293 9.88 -34.74 -8.73
N ALA A 294 10.21 -33.52 -9.16
CA ALA A 294 10.11 -33.17 -10.58
C ALA A 294 11.03 -34.02 -11.48
N ARG A 295 12.12 -34.59 -10.94
CA ARG A 295 13.00 -35.52 -11.67
C ARG A 295 12.48 -36.96 -11.69
N SER A 296 11.68 -37.36 -10.69
CA SER A 296 11.07 -38.70 -10.62
C SER A 296 9.84 -38.81 -11.53
N VAL A 297 9.22 -37.69 -11.92
CA VAL A 297 8.07 -37.67 -12.84
C VAL A 297 8.46 -38.22 -14.23
N PRO A 298 7.79 -39.28 -14.71
CA PRO A 298 8.03 -39.85 -16.04
C PRO A 298 7.87 -38.82 -17.17
N SER A 299 8.64 -38.96 -18.26
CA SER A 299 8.57 -38.02 -19.41
C SER A 299 7.16 -37.88 -20.00
N SER A 300 6.35 -38.95 -19.98
CA SER A 300 4.95 -38.92 -20.42
C SER A 300 4.07 -37.97 -19.59
N LYS A 301 4.41 -37.76 -18.31
CA LYS A 301 3.66 -36.98 -17.33
C LYS A 301 4.18 -35.54 -17.14
N LYS A 302 5.19 -35.11 -17.91
CA LYS A 302 5.82 -33.78 -17.79
C LYS A 302 4.91 -32.59 -18.13
N HIS A 303 3.82 -32.82 -18.86
CA HIS A 303 2.86 -31.78 -19.25
C HIS A 303 1.82 -31.47 -18.15
N ALA A 304 1.96 -32.07 -16.96
CA ALA A 304 1.06 -31.88 -15.83
C ALA A 304 0.94 -30.41 -15.41
N ILE A 305 -0.28 -29.97 -15.13
CA ILE A 305 -0.53 -28.62 -14.62
C ILE A 305 -0.19 -28.56 -13.14
N ARG A 306 0.70 -27.64 -12.78
CA ARG A 306 1.14 -27.43 -11.40
C ARG A 306 0.10 -26.64 -10.63
N VAL A 307 -0.40 -27.21 -9.54
CA VAL A 307 -1.44 -26.62 -8.69
C VAL A 307 -1.04 -26.67 -7.22
N ILE A 308 -1.77 -25.96 -6.36
CA ILE A 308 -1.50 -25.96 -4.92
C ILE A 308 -1.90 -27.29 -4.27
N HIS A 309 -1.45 -27.54 -3.03
CA HIS A 309 -1.88 -28.70 -2.26
C HIS A 309 -3.42 -28.74 -2.12
N SER A 310 -4.02 -29.92 -2.07
CA SER A 310 -5.45 -30.09 -1.81
C SER A 310 -5.75 -31.37 -1.03
N SER A 311 -6.81 -31.33 -0.24
CA SER A 311 -7.41 -32.52 0.36
C SER A 311 -8.39 -33.25 -0.59
N GLU A 312 -8.92 -32.54 -1.58
CA GLU A 312 -9.75 -33.10 -2.66
C GLU A 312 -8.84 -33.39 -3.87
N TYR A 313 -8.75 -34.66 -4.26
CA TYR A 313 -7.91 -35.12 -5.35
C TYR A 313 -8.54 -34.79 -6.71
N HIS A 314 -7.77 -34.19 -7.62
CA HIS A 314 -8.02 -34.35 -9.05
C HIS A 314 -7.71 -35.80 -9.42
N TYR A 315 -8.51 -36.41 -10.27
CA TYR A 315 -8.56 -37.88 -10.39
C TYR A 315 -7.29 -38.45 -11.04
N ASP A 316 -6.55 -37.66 -11.82
CA ASP A 316 -5.24 -38.03 -12.36
C ASP A 316 -4.15 -37.06 -11.86
N THR A 317 -3.22 -37.57 -11.06
CA THR A 317 -2.03 -36.84 -10.61
C THR A 317 -0.76 -37.56 -11.02
N THR A 318 0.38 -36.88 -10.95
CA THR A 318 1.67 -37.49 -11.31
C THR A 318 2.09 -38.64 -10.39
N HIS A 319 1.45 -38.82 -9.24
CA HIS A 319 1.72 -39.87 -8.27
C HIS A 319 0.58 -40.89 -8.23
N SER A 320 0.92 -42.16 -8.00
CA SER A 320 -0.01 -43.29 -7.86
C SER A 320 -0.76 -43.26 -6.52
N GLU A 321 -1.91 -43.95 -6.46
CA GLU A 321 -2.89 -44.03 -5.36
C GLU A 321 -2.35 -44.45 -3.97
N GLU A 322 -1.07 -44.79 -3.83
CA GLU A 322 -0.45 -45.34 -2.60
C GLU A 322 -0.05 -44.31 -1.52
N VAL A 323 -0.37 -43.02 -1.68
CA VAL A 323 -0.17 -42.03 -0.59
C VAL A 323 -1.38 -42.04 0.35
N THR A 324 -1.59 -43.18 1.02
CA THR A 324 -2.78 -43.46 1.86
C THR A 324 -2.72 -42.85 3.27
N GLU A 325 -1.65 -42.15 3.64
CA GLU A 325 -1.53 -41.58 4.99
C GLU A 325 -0.90 -40.18 5.00
N THR A 326 -1.66 -39.20 4.54
CA THR A 326 -1.45 -37.82 5.00
C THR A 326 -2.70 -37.38 5.74
N LYS A 327 -2.61 -37.23 7.07
CA LYS A 327 -3.59 -36.52 7.91
C LYS A 327 -4.19 -35.40 7.08
N THR A 328 -5.49 -35.47 6.81
CA THR A 328 -6.17 -34.59 5.85
C THR A 328 -5.99 -33.13 6.23
N LEU A 329 -4.99 -32.48 5.65
CA LEU A 329 -4.74 -31.06 5.83
C LEU A 329 -5.86 -30.31 5.11
N LYS A 330 -6.89 -29.88 5.86
CA LYS A 330 -8.04 -29.20 5.28
C LYS A 330 -7.66 -27.82 4.72
N GLN A 331 -8.03 -27.60 3.46
CA GLN A 331 -7.77 -26.38 2.68
C GLN A 331 -8.68 -25.19 3.06
N ASN A 332 -9.78 -25.42 3.78
CA ASN A 332 -10.85 -24.44 4.02
C ASN A 332 -10.35 -23.10 4.60
N ASN A 333 -9.30 -23.14 5.41
CA ASN A 333 -8.75 -21.94 6.04
C ASN A 333 -8.05 -21.01 5.03
N SER A 334 -7.56 -21.50 3.90
CA SER A 334 -6.90 -20.69 2.87
C SER A 334 -7.85 -19.65 2.27
N ILE A 335 -9.11 -20.05 2.06
CA ILE A 335 -10.16 -19.22 1.48
C ILE A 335 -10.60 -18.16 2.48
N ILE A 336 -10.77 -18.57 3.74
CA ILE A 336 -11.10 -17.66 4.84
C ILE A 336 -10.01 -16.59 5.01
N ILE A 337 -8.73 -16.96 4.90
CA ILE A 337 -7.61 -16.00 4.96
C ILE A 337 -7.71 -14.95 3.85
N ILE A 338 -7.92 -15.35 2.59
CA ILE A 338 -8.04 -14.38 1.49
C ILE A 338 -9.32 -13.54 1.64
N ALA A 339 -10.45 -14.16 1.98
CA ALA A 339 -11.72 -13.47 2.12
C ALA A 339 -11.70 -12.40 3.24
N ILE A 340 -11.20 -12.77 4.43
CA ILE A 340 -11.08 -11.84 5.55
C ILE A 340 -10.05 -10.75 5.23
N SER A 341 -8.86 -11.12 4.73
CA SER A 341 -7.84 -10.10 4.41
C SER A 341 -8.32 -9.13 3.32
N THR A 342 -9.04 -9.62 2.31
CA THR A 342 -9.63 -8.79 1.27
C THR A 342 -10.71 -7.86 1.84
N LEU A 343 -11.58 -8.36 2.71
CA LEU A 343 -12.60 -7.54 3.38
C LEU A 343 -11.97 -6.42 4.21
N LEU A 344 -10.92 -6.73 4.98
CA LEU A 344 -10.24 -5.73 5.82
C LEU A 344 -9.57 -4.64 4.98
N VAL A 345 -8.90 -5.02 3.87
CA VAL A 345 -8.29 -4.05 2.96
C VAL A 345 -9.37 -3.23 2.24
N PHE A 346 -10.45 -3.85 1.79
CA PHE A 346 -11.57 -3.18 1.13
C PHE A 346 -12.21 -2.11 2.03
N ILE A 347 -12.37 -2.38 3.34
CA ILE A 347 -12.87 -1.39 4.29
C ILE A 347 -11.94 -0.15 4.32
N GLY A 348 -10.63 -0.35 4.36
CA GLY A 348 -9.65 0.74 4.29
C GLY A 348 -9.74 1.53 2.98
N ASP A 349 -9.91 0.83 1.86
CA ASP A 349 -10.05 1.43 0.54
C ASP A 349 -11.35 2.22 0.39
N ILE A 350 -12.45 1.81 1.02
CA ILE A 350 -13.70 2.60 1.07
C ILE A 350 -13.44 3.95 1.73
N PHE A 351 -12.86 3.96 2.93
CA PHE A 351 -12.57 5.19 3.66
C PHE A 351 -11.64 6.11 2.88
N ARG A 352 -10.60 5.52 2.27
CA ARG A 352 -9.68 6.27 1.41
C ARG A 352 -10.40 6.83 0.20
N CYS A 353 -11.21 6.04 -0.51
CA CYS A 353 -11.96 6.48 -1.67
C CYS A 353 -12.91 7.62 -1.31
N VAL A 354 -13.75 7.46 -0.29
CA VAL A 354 -14.68 8.49 0.17
C VAL A 354 -13.94 9.79 0.53
N SER A 355 -12.79 9.70 1.20
CA SER A 355 -12.00 10.89 1.54
C SER A 355 -11.56 11.72 0.33
N THR A 356 -11.35 11.10 -0.85
CA THR A 356 -10.95 11.84 -2.07
C THR A 356 -12.08 12.65 -2.70
N PHE A 357 -13.35 12.32 -2.39
CA PHE A 357 -14.53 13.03 -2.89
C PHE A 357 -14.97 14.17 -1.99
N ILE A 358 -14.47 14.21 -0.75
CA ILE A 358 -14.73 15.30 0.18
C ILE A 358 -13.69 16.40 -0.06
N ASP A 359 -14.06 17.40 -0.88
CA ASP A 359 -13.19 18.53 -1.16
C ASP A 359 -13.26 19.56 -0.03
N GLN A 360 -12.31 19.47 0.90
CA GLN A 360 -12.22 20.33 2.09
C GLN A 360 -10.78 20.79 2.29
N TYR A 361 -10.62 21.97 2.90
CA TYR A 361 -9.35 22.39 3.47
C TYR A 361 -9.17 21.86 4.89
N LYS A 362 -7.94 21.87 5.40
CA LYS A 362 -7.63 21.43 6.77
C LYS A 362 -8.47 22.16 7.84
N TYR A 363 -8.71 23.46 7.70
CA TYR A 363 -9.43 24.24 8.73
C TYR A 363 -10.89 23.80 8.94
N GLU A 364 -11.51 23.18 7.93
CA GLU A 364 -12.90 22.71 7.92
C GLU A 364 -12.99 21.17 7.85
N GLN A 365 -11.88 20.48 8.12
CA GLN A 365 -11.79 19.05 7.89
C GLN A 365 -12.82 18.25 8.72
N SER A 366 -13.49 17.34 8.03
CA SER A 366 -14.42 16.38 8.63
C SER A 366 -13.69 15.33 9.48
N TRP A 367 -14.45 14.61 10.31
CA TRP A 367 -13.92 13.59 11.22
C TRP A 367 -13.13 12.46 10.51
N ILE A 368 -13.45 12.16 9.26
CA ILE A 368 -12.81 11.11 8.44
C ILE A 368 -11.31 11.37 8.21
N PHE A 369 -10.89 12.63 8.21
CA PHE A 369 -9.49 13.03 8.00
C PHE A 369 -8.66 12.94 9.29
N LYS A 370 -9.28 12.75 10.45
CA LYS A 370 -8.56 12.69 11.73
C LYS A 370 -7.48 11.58 11.70
N PRO A 371 -6.29 11.81 12.30
CA PRO A 371 -5.20 10.84 12.32
C PRO A 371 -5.60 9.44 12.80
N VAL A 372 -6.48 9.36 13.80
CA VAL A 372 -6.98 8.10 14.36
C VAL A 372 -7.60 7.21 13.29
N VAL A 373 -8.35 7.77 12.34
CA VAL A 373 -9.01 6.99 11.28
C VAL A 373 -7.96 6.33 10.39
N MET A 374 -6.91 7.05 9.99
CA MET A 374 -5.79 6.51 9.23
C MET A 374 -5.05 5.40 10.00
N TYR A 375 -4.78 5.58 11.29
CA TYR A 375 -4.12 4.55 12.11
C TYR A 375 -4.96 3.28 12.24
N VAL A 376 -6.29 3.38 12.32
CA VAL A 376 -7.16 2.20 12.33
C VAL A 376 -7.16 1.54 10.96
N MET A 377 -7.46 2.29 9.89
CA MET A 377 -7.63 1.75 8.53
C MET A 377 -6.32 1.19 7.95
N PHE A 378 -5.21 1.92 8.07
CA PHE A 378 -3.92 1.54 7.46
C PHE A 378 -2.93 0.93 8.45
N GLY A 379 -3.18 1.06 9.75
CA GLY A 379 -2.36 0.45 10.79
C GLY A 379 -2.99 -0.83 11.33
N ALA A 380 -4.12 -0.71 12.04
CA ALA A 380 -4.72 -1.81 12.78
C ALA A 380 -5.29 -2.92 11.86
N LEU A 381 -6.05 -2.57 10.82
CA LEU A 381 -6.61 -3.57 9.91
C LEU A 381 -5.52 -4.36 9.19
N GLU A 382 -4.49 -3.68 8.69
CA GLU A 382 -3.34 -4.33 8.05
C GLU A 382 -2.46 -5.12 9.02
N THR A 383 -2.44 -4.76 10.30
CA THR A 383 -1.81 -5.58 11.34
C THR A 383 -2.52 -6.94 11.45
N ILE A 384 -3.86 -6.94 11.44
CA ILE A 384 -4.65 -8.19 11.45
C ILE A 384 -4.37 -9.01 10.18
N VAL A 385 -4.32 -8.36 9.01
CA VAL A 385 -3.98 -9.01 7.74
C VAL A 385 -2.62 -9.71 7.79
N ASN A 386 -1.58 -9.04 8.33
CA ASN A 386 -0.26 -9.65 8.52
C ASN A 386 -0.30 -10.87 9.41
N LEU A 387 -1.00 -10.78 10.55
CA LEU A 387 -1.15 -11.90 11.46
C LEU A 387 -1.84 -13.08 10.75
N LEU A 388 -2.87 -12.83 9.96
CA LEU A 388 -3.53 -13.88 9.16
C LEU A 388 -2.56 -14.54 8.16
N TYR A 389 -1.70 -13.78 7.50
CA TYR A 389 -0.73 -14.34 6.55
C TYR A 389 0.38 -15.16 7.23
N ILE A 390 0.94 -14.64 8.32
CA ILE A 390 2.03 -15.30 9.05
C ILE A 390 1.51 -16.53 9.79
N LEU A 391 0.46 -16.37 10.61
CA LEU A 391 -0.14 -17.45 11.38
C LEU A 391 -0.80 -18.48 10.47
N GLY A 392 -1.42 -18.01 9.39
CA GLY A 392 -2.02 -18.85 8.36
C GLY A 392 -1.00 -19.61 7.51
N ARG A 393 0.30 -19.28 7.56
CA ARG A 393 1.36 -19.88 6.72
C ARG A 393 0.95 -19.95 5.25
N ILE A 394 0.60 -18.79 4.69
CA ILE A 394 0.17 -18.70 3.29
C ILE A 394 1.22 -19.20 2.29
N ASP A 395 2.50 -19.17 2.67
CA ASP A 395 3.59 -19.75 1.90
C ASP A 395 3.38 -21.25 1.66
N LEU A 396 2.92 -21.97 2.68
CA LEU A 396 2.64 -23.40 2.58
C LEU A 396 1.26 -23.66 1.95
N ARG A 397 0.24 -22.88 2.33
CA ARG A 397 -1.13 -23.08 1.84
C ARG A 397 -1.30 -22.80 0.35
N PHE A 398 -0.51 -21.86 -0.19
CA PHE A 398 -0.52 -21.49 -1.60
C PHE A 398 0.77 -21.92 -2.31
N TYR A 399 1.47 -22.91 -1.74
CA TYR A 399 2.63 -23.53 -2.35
C TYR A 399 2.26 -24.08 -3.73
N LYS A 400 2.92 -23.59 -4.77
CA LYS A 400 2.88 -24.16 -6.11
C LYS A 400 4.28 -24.70 -6.40
N PRO A 401 4.43 -25.97 -6.82
CA PRO A 401 5.73 -26.49 -7.18
C PRO A 401 6.25 -25.77 -8.44
N ASP A 402 7.30 -24.97 -8.29
CA ASP A 402 7.91 -24.14 -9.34
C ASP A 402 9.22 -24.73 -9.88
#